data_AF-A0A840XID9-F1
#
_entry.id   AF-A0A840XID9-F1
#
_cell.length_a   1.000
_cell.length_b   1.000
_cell.length_c   1.000
_cell.angle_alpha   90.00
_cell.angle_beta   90.00
_cell.angle_gamma   90.00
#
_symmetry.space_group_name_H-M   'P 1'
#
loop_
_entity.id
_entity.type
_entity.pdbx_description
1 polymer ?
#
loop_
_entity_poly.entity_id
_entity_poly.type
_entity_poly.pdbx_seq_one_letter_code
_entity_poly.pdbx_strand_id
1 'polypeptide(L)'
;MELVNFAYLGALLISITGMMVLDRRFRLFFWRDARRAAIVLPLGVIFFLIWDVGGIVLGIFFRGVTDFMTGVLVGPELPLEEVFFLTLLCYNTMIAYTAAGDLLDRRAARRSSGGPAGAAAATDAEAGA
;
A
#
# COMPACT_ATOMS: atom_id res chain seq x y z
N MET A 1 15.60 29.69 7.83
CA MET A 1 15.18 28.71 6.81
C MET A 1 13.92 28.02 7.34
N GLU A 2 12.77 28.68 7.18
CA GLU A 2 11.45 28.29 7.71
C GLU A 2 10.76 27.18 6.89
N LEU A 3 11.51 26.37 6.14
CA LEU A 3 10.94 25.37 5.24
C LEU A 3 10.53 24.06 5.97
N VAL A 4 10.54 24.04 7.31
CA VAL A 4 10.63 22.80 8.08
C VAL A 4 9.30 22.33 8.68
N ASN A 5 8.28 23.18 8.84
CA ASN A 5 7.02 22.75 9.48
C ASN A 5 6.02 22.00 8.60
N PHE A 6 6.30 21.78 7.31
CA PHE A 6 5.40 21.05 6.40
C PHE A 6 6.10 19.95 5.60
N ALA A 7 7.39 19.74 5.83
CA ALA A 7 8.18 18.80 5.04
C ALA A 7 7.63 17.38 5.17
N TYR A 8 7.24 16.97 6.38
CA TYR A 8 6.70 15.64 6.61
C TYR A 8 5.32 15.45 5.96
N LEU A 9 4.40 16.39 6.18
CA LEU A 9 3.08 16.35 5.52
C LEU A 9 3.22 16.40 3.99
N GLY A 10 4.12 17.22 3.47
CA GLY A 10 4.44 17.30 2.03
C GLY A 10 4.96 15.97 1.49
N ALA A 11 5.90 15.32 2.19
CA ALA A 11 6.41 14.01 1.83
C ALA A 11 5.32 12.92 1.84
N LEU A 12 4.41 12.96 2.82
CA LEU A 12 3.25 12.06 2.88
C LEU A 12 2.31 12.28 1.70
N LEU A 13 1.97 13.54 1.38
CA LEU A 13 1.10 13.86 0.26
C LEU A 13 1.73 13.44 -1.08
N ILE A 14 3.02 13.70 -1.28
CA ILE A 14 3.77 13.25 -2.47
C ILE A 14 3.73 11.73 -2.57
N SER A 15 3.95 11.02 -1.45
CA SER A 15 3.94 9.57 -1.41
C SER A 15 2.56 8.99 -1.74
N ILE A 16 1.49 9.54 -1.13
CA ILE A 16 0.10 9.15 -1.43
C ILE A 16 -0.22 9.40 -2.90
N THR A 17 0.19 10.54 -3.45
CA THR A 17 -0.02 10.88 -4.86
C THR A 17 0.72 9.90 -5.78
N GLY A 18 1.97 9.56 -5.45
CA GLY A 18 2.75 8.54 -6.16
C GLY A 18 2.05 7.18 -6.15
N MET A 19 1.50 6.78 -5.01
CA MET A 19 0.71 5.56 -4.89
C MET A 19 -0.57 5.60 -5.74
N MET A 20 -1.27 6.73 -5.80
CA MET A 20 -2.43 6.89 -6.69
C MET A 20 -2.07 6.76 -8.17
N VAL A 21 -0.94 7.32 -8.59
CA VAL A 21 -0.43 7.18 -9.97
C VAL A 21 -0.12 5.72 -10.28
N LEU A 22 0.53 5.01 -9.35
CA LEU A 22 0.85 3.59 -9.49
C LEU A 22 -0.42 2.73 -9.58
N ASP A 23 -1.37 2.95 -8.67
CA ASP A 23 -2.65 2.27 -8.64
C ASP A 23 -3.44 2.49 -9.94
N ARG A 24 -3.47 3.72 -10.45
CA ARG A 24 -4.07 4.01 -11.76
C ARG A 24 -3.36 3.30 -12.91
N ARG A 25 -2.03 3.31 -12.93
CA ARG A 25 -1.22 2.74 -14.02
C ARG A 25 -1.37 1.23 -14.14
N PHE A 26 -1.48 0.54 -13.01
CA PHE A 26 -1.52 -0.92 -12.93
C PHE A 26 -2.90 -1.49 -12.57
N ARG A 27 -3.86 -0.62 -12.24
CA ARG A 27 -5.25 -0.97 -11.86
C ARG A 27 -5.29 -1.96 -10.71
N LEU A 28 -4.66 -1.60 -9.59
CA LEU A 28 -4.36 -2.53 -8.49
C LEU A 28 -5.46 -2.57 -7.44
N PHE A 29 -5.92 -1.42 -6.96
CA PHE A 29 -6.84 -1.29 -5.85
C PHE A 29 -8.06 -0.41 -6.20
N PHE A 30 -7.94 0.91 -6.24
CA PHE A 30 -9.07 1.80 -6.58
C PHE A 30 -9.52 1.64 -8.04
N TRP A 31 -8.57 1.47 -8.96
CA TRP A 31 -8.86 1.28 -10.38
C TRP A 31 -9.22 -0.17 -10.74
N ARG A 32 -9.13 -1.08 -9.77
CA ARG A 32 -9.63 -2.45 -9.85
C ARG A 32 -11.08 -2.54 -9.43
N ASP A 33 -11.40 -2.07 -8.22
CA ASP A 33 -12.76 -2.01 -7.67
C ASP A 33 -12.89 -0.82 -6.70
N ALA A 34 -13.38 0.30 -7.23
CA ALA A 34 -13.52 1.53 -6.48
C ALA A 34 -14.48 1.42 -5.28
N ARG A 35 -15.50 0.55 -5.35
CA ARG A 35 -16.46 0.36 -4.26
C ARG A 35 -15.79 -0.33 -3.08
N ARG A 36 -15.08 -1.42 -3.34
CA ARG A 36 -14.33 -2.12 -2.29
C ARG A 36 -13.24 -1.23 -1.71
N ALA A 37 -12.50 -0.52 -2.56
CA ALA A 37 -11.44 0.37 -2.11
C ALA A 37 -11.96 1.50 -1.20
N ALA A 38 -13.09 2.11 -1.56
CA ALA A 38 -13.74 3.16 -0.77
C ALA A 38 -14.31 2.67 0.58
N ILE A 39 -14.46 1.36 0.77
CA ILE A 39 -14.90 0.78 2.05
C ILE A 39 -13.68 0.32 2.86
N VAL A 40 -12.79 -0.46 2.24
CA VAL A 40 -11.65 -1.08 2.92
C VAL A 40 -10.65 -0.05 3.41
N LEU A 41 -10.34 0.98 2.61
CA LEU A 41 -9.35 1.97 3.01
C LEU A 41 -9.81 2.77 4.25
N PRO A 42 -11.02 3.38 4.28
CA PRO A 42 -11.48 4.06 5.48
C PRO A 42 -11.61 3.14 6.68
N LEU A 43 -12.07 1.89 6.51
CA LEU A 43 -12.16 0.93 7.62
C LEU A 43 -10.79 0.63 8.23
N GLY A 44 -9.76 0.42 7.39
CA GLY A 44 -8.39 0.21 7.87
C GLY A 44 -7.86 1.43 8.62
N VAL A 45 -8.06 2.63 8.08
CA VAL A 45 -7.63 3.88 8.71
C VAL A 45 -8.34 4.09 10.05
N ILE A 46 -9.66 3.92 10.10
CA ILE A 46 -10.45 4.04 11.35
C ILE A 46 -9.99 3.01 12.39
N PHE A 47 -9.78 1.77 11.98
CA PHE A 47 -9.29 0.72 12.88
C PHE A 47 -7.95 1.10 13.51
N PHE A 48 -6.98 1.54 12.70
CA PHE A 48 -5.68 1.96 13.23
C PHE A 48 -5.76 3.24 14.04
N LEU A 49 -6.64 4.19 13.71
CA LEU A 49 -6.85 5.38 14.53
C LEU A 49 -7.42 5.03 15.91
N ILE A 50 -8.39 4.11 15.99
CA ILE A 50 -8.90 3.62 17.28
C ILE A 50 -7.78 2.97 18.09
N TRP A 51 -6.93 2.18 17.43
CA TRP A 51 -5.77 1.57 18.05
C TRP A 51 -4.78 2.61 18.57
N ASP A 52 -4.48 3.63 17.76
CA ASP A 52 -3.54 4.71 18.06
C ASP A 52 -4.01 5.52 19.28
N VAL A 53 -5.29 5.92 19.27
CA VAL A 53 -5.94 6.59 20.42
C VAL A 53 -5.92 5.70 21.66
N GLY A 54 -6.18 4.40 21.53
CA GLY A 54 -6.06 3.45 22.64
C GLY A 54 -4.65 3.42 23.22
N GLY A 55 -3.64 3.44 22.35
CA GLY A 55 -2.23 3.51 22.72
C GLY A 55 -1.83 4.80 23.44
N ILE A 56 -2.37 5.93 23.00
CA ILE A 56 -2.19 7.25 23.64
C ILE A 56 -2.83 7.26 25.03
N VAL A 57 -4.08 6.81 25.15
CA VAL A 57 -4.83 6.79 26.41
C VAL A 57 -4.17 5.87 27.45
N LEU A 58 -3.58 4.76 27.01
CA LEU A 58 -2.84 3.83 27.86
C LEU A 58 -1.43 4.32 28.22
N GLY A 59 -0.98 5.46 27.69
CA GLY A 59 0.36 5.99 27.90
C GLY A 59 1.47 5.13 27.28
N ILE A 60 1.13 4.30 26.29
CA ILE A 60 2.08 3.42 25.58
C ILE A 60 2.73 4.17 24.41
N PHE A 61 1.95 5.02 23.74
CA PHE A 61 2.41 5.86 22.64
C PHE A 61 2.58 7.31 23.10
N PHE A 62 3.81 7.66 23.45
CA PHE A 62 4.23 9.06 23.63
C PHE A 62 4.83 9.57 22.32
N ARG A 63 4.44 10.76 21.89
CA ARG A 63 5.04 11.38 20.70
C ARG A 63 6.42 11.93 20.95
N GLY A 64 7.31 11.65 19.99
CA GLY A 64 8.35 12.58 19.62
C GLY A 64 7.72 13.74 18.83
N VAL A 65 7.40 14.83 19.53
CA VAL A 65 7.22 16.13 18.86
C VAL A 65 8.56 16.40 18.20
N THR A 66 8.64 16.20 16.89
CA THR A 66 9.86 16.46 16.11
C THR A 66 9.68 17.77 15.38
N ASP A 67 10.76 18.54 15.21
CA ASP A 67 10.76 19.90 14.65
C ASP A 67 10.23 20.00 13.20
N PHE A 68 9.76 18.90 12.61
CA PHE A 68 9.30 18.77 11.22
C PHE A 68 7.77 18.64 11.08
N MET A 69 7.04 18.58 12.18
CA MET A 69 5.58 18.43 12.19
C MET A 69 4.88 19.80 12.13
N THR A 70 3.70 19.84 11.55
CA THR A 70 2.87 21.07 11.42
C THR A 70 2.38 21.60 12.76
N GLY A 71 2.34 20.76 13.79
CA GLY A 71 1.77 21.07 15.10
C GLY A 71 0.23 21.04 15.12
N VAL A 72 -0.43 20.70 14.01
CA VAL A 72 -1.90 20.58 13.95
C VAL A 72 -2.33 19.26 14.56
N LEU A 73 -3.22 19.31 15.55
CA LEU A 73 -3.79 18.14 16.21
C LEU A 73 -5.26 17.92 15.78
N VAL A 74 -5.59 16.67 15.47
CA VAL A 74 -6.93 16.15 15.15
C VAL A 74 -7.65 15.64 16.41
N GLY A 75 -6.92 15.32 17.47
CA GLY A 75 -7.46 14.82 18.75
C GLY A 75 -6.54 15.11 19.94
N PRO A 76 -6.88 14.65 21.16
CA PRO A 76 -6.05 14.82 22.35
C PRO A 76 -4.74 14.10 22.07
N GLU A 77 -3.69 14.87 21.86
CA GLU A 77 -2.44 14.32 21.37
C GLU A 77 -2.71 13.43 20.13
N LEU A 78 -3.20 13.92 18.98
CA LEU A 78 -3.13 13.19 17.69
C LEU A 78 -2.81 14.17 16.55
N PRO A 79 -1.67 14.13 15.84
CA PRO A 79 -1.29 15.08 14.83
C PRO A 79 -1.98 14.71 13.52
N LEU A 80 -2.19 15.72 12.72
CA LEU A 80 -2.79 15.57 11.42
C LEU A 80 -2.01 14.57 10.53
N GLU A 81 -0.68 14.60 10.62
CA GLU A 81 0.19 13.75 9.81
C GLU A 81 0.01 12.27 10.09
N GLU A 82 -0.38 11.86 11.30
CA GLU A 82 -0.64 10.45 11.62
C GLU A 82 -1.83 9.92 10.79
N VAL A 83 -2.86 10.74 10.56
CA VAL A 83 -4.00 10.37 9.69
C VAL A 83 -3.53 10.13 8.25
N PHE A 84 -2.64 10.99 7.73
CA PHE A 84 -2.07 10.83 6.39
C PHE A 84 -1.11 9.64 6.33
N PHE A 85 -0.31 9.42 7.36
CA PHE A 85 0.58 8.27 7.46
C PHE A 85 -0.19 6.95 7.48
N LEU A 86 -1.25 6.84 8.30
CA LEU A 86 -2.11 5.66 8.33
C LEU A 86 -2.82 5.44 7.01
N THR A 87 -3.27 6.53 6.36
CA THR A 87 -3.84 6.45 5.00
C THR A 87 -2.81 5.89 4.01
N LEU A 88 -1.58 6.41 4.02
CA LEU A 88 -0.49 5.92 3.19
C LEU A 88 -0.17 4.45 3.50
N LEU A 89 -0.10 4.07 4.77
CA LEU A 89 0.21 2.72 5.23
C LEU A 89 -0.85 1.72 4.73
N CYS A 90 -2.13 2.00 4.99
CA CYS A 90 -3.23 1.16 4.51
C CYS A 90 -3.25 1.08 2.98
N TYR A 91 -3.07 2.20 2.30
CA TYR A 91 -3.11 2.24 0.84
C TYR A 91 -1.93 1.48 0.21
N ASN A 92 -0.71 1.71 0.70
CA ASN A 92 0.50 0.99 0.29
C ASN A 92 0.34 -0.52 0.50
N THR A 93 -0.21 -0.93 1.64
CA THR A 93 -0.44 -2.35 1.94
C THR A 93 -1.37 -3.00 0.91
N MET A 94 -2.46 -2.32 0.55
CA MET A 94 -3.40 -2.84 -0.46
C MET A 94 -2.80 -2.89 -1.86
N ILE A 95 -2.03 -1.87 -2.25
CA ILE A 95 -1.28 -1.86 -3.53
C ILE A 95 -0.27 -3.01 -3.55
N ALA A 96 0.50 -3.21 -2.48
CA ALA A 96 1.49 -4.27 -2.40
C ALA A 96 0.84 -5.66 -2.44
N TYR A 97 -0.26 -5.86 -1.71
CA TYR A 97 -1.01 -7.11 -1.67
C TYR A 97 -1.55 -7.49 -3.06
N THR A 98 -2.21 -6.55 -3.74
CA THR A 98 -2.79 -6.78 -5.07
C THR A 98 -1.71 -6.98 -6.14
N ALA A 99 -0.63 -6.20 -6.10
CA ALA A 99 0.50 -6.39 -6.99
C ALA A 99 1.20 -7.74 -6.80
N ALA A 100 1.36 -8.19 -5.56
CA ALA A 100 1.91 -9.50 -5.24
C ALA A 100 1.01 -10.63 -5.78
N GLY A 101 -0.31 -10.52 -5.59
CA GLY A 101 -1.28 -11.45 -6.14
C GLY A 101 -1.17 -11.58 -7.66
N ASP A 102 -1.22 -10.46 -8.37
CA ASP A 102 -1.09 -10.42 -9.84
C ASP A 102 0.25 -11.02 -10.32
N LEU A 103 1.35 -10.81 -9.58
CA LEU A 103 2.65 -11.38 -9.93
C LEU A 103 2.69 -12.90 -9.74
N LEU A 104 2.09 -13.40 -8.66
CA LEU A 104 2.02 -14.84 -8.37
C LEU A 104 1.16 -15.57 -9.40
N ASP A 105 0.01 -15.00 -9.78
CA ASP A 105 -0.89 -15.57 -10.79
C ASP A 105 -0.20 -15.66 -12.16
N ARG A 106 0.52 -14.62 -12.56
CA ARG A 106 1.31 -14.62 -13.81
C ARG A 106 2.41 -15.68 -13.80
N ARG A 107 3.07 -15.90 -12.65
CA ARG A 107 4.08 -16.95 -12.51
C ARG A 107 3.47 -18.35 -12.58
N ALA A 108 2.30 -18.56 -11.99
CA ALA A 108 1.58 -19.83 -12.06
C ALA A 108 1.16 -20.16 -13.50
N ALA A 109 0.61 -19.18 -14.24
CA ALA A 109 0.20 -19.36 -15.64
C ALA A 109 1.38 -19.68 -16.58
N ARG A 110 2.57 -19.13 -16.32
CA ARG A 110 3.79 -19.45 -17.08
C ARG A 110 4.29 -20.88 -16.82
N ARG A 111 4.13 -21.39 -15.60
CA ARG A 111 4.51 -22.77 -15.27
C ARG A 111 3.60 -23.80 -15.93
N SER A 112 2.29 -23.53 -16.00
CA SER A 112 1.35 -24.44 -16.66
C SER A 112 1.52 -24.47 -18.18
N SER A 113 1.90 -23.35 -18.80
CA SER A 113 2.21 -23.27 -20.24
C SER A 113 3.57 -23.85 -20.63
N GLY A 114 4.52 -23.96 -19.68
CA GLY A 114 5.80 -24.65 -19.85
C GLY A 114 5.81 -26.14 -19.50
N GLY A 115 4.63 -26.74 -19.27
CA GLY A 115 4.48 -28.18 -19.02
C GLY A 115 4.85 -29.06 -20.24
N PRO A 116 4.94 -30.40 -20.07
CA PRO A 116 5.71 -31.35 -20.91
C PRO A 116 5.35 -31.45 -22.40
N ALA A 117 4.44 -30.63 -22.93
CA ALA A 117 4.17 -30.52 -24.36
C ALA A 117 5.40 -30.06 -25.17
N GLY A 118 6.28 -29.24 -24.57
CA GLY A 118 7.57 -28.87 -25.18
C GLY A 118 8.61 -29.99 -25.17
N ALA A 119 8.49 -30.97 -24.25
CA ALA A 119 9.37 -32.13 -24.19
C ALA A 119 8.95 -33.22 -25.18
N ALA A 120 7.63 -33.46 -25.35
CA ALA A 120 7.11 -34.42 -26.31
C ALA A 120 7.47 -34.04 -27.77
N ALA A 121 7.33 -32.75 -28.12
CA ALA A 121 7.68 -32.24 -29.45
C ALA A 121 9.18 -32.34 -29.78
N ALA A 122 10.07 -32.39 -28.77
CA ALA A 122 11.50 -32.59 -28.98
C ALA A 122 11.84 -34.06 -29.26
N THR A 123 11.18 -35.01 -28.58
CA THR A 123 11.33 -36.46 -28.82
C THR A 123 10.79 -36.90 -30.19
N ASP A 124 9.68 -36.33 -30.67
CA ASP A 124 9.13 -36.67 -31.98
C ASP A 124 10.01 -36.14 -33.15
N ALA A 125 10.82 -35.11 -32.90
CA ALA A 125 11.77 -34.57 -33.87
C ALA A 125 13.08 -35.37 -33.95
N GLU A 126 13.53 -35.99 -32.85
CA GLU A 126 14.70 -36.89 -32.85
C GLU A 126 14.39 -38.30 -33.37
N ALA A 127 13.15 -38.79 -33.23
CA ALA A 127 12.75 -40.11 -33.71
C ALA A 127 12.48 -40.18 -35.23
N GLY A 128 12.53 -39.03 -35.92
CA GLY A 128 12.28 -38.90 -37.36
C GLY A 128 13.52 -38.69 -38.24
N ALA A 129 14.73 -38.73 -37.67
CA ALA A 129 16.01 -38.62 -38.37
C ALA A 129 16.74 -39.96 -38.44
#